data_AF-A0A3B8ZJ77-F1
#
_entry.id   AF-A0A3B8ZJ77-F1
#
_cell.length_a   1.000
_cell.length_b   1.000
_cell.length_c   1.000
_cell.angle_alpha   90.00
_cell.angle_beta   90.00
_cell.angle_gamma   90.00
#
_symmetry.space_group_name_H-M   'P 1'
#
loop_
_entity.id
_entity.type
_entity.pdbx_description
1 polymer ?
#
loop_
_entity_poly.entity_id
_entity_poly.type
_entity_poly.pdbx_seq_one_letter_code
_entity_poly.pdbx_strand_id
1 'polypeptide(L)'
;MREKFPRQTFLRMNEGAWPPLHTPIVWQRHLGNRCAMMIQKSPIKYEKPKPPILSLVTGKVSYEKLNARELMHKWIDHPQKLWDAMYEALVMGVETFIHVGPEPNIIPATFTRLRDNVEAQSKANISIRALSAAARRRWLQVMLPQRTALLRATMILQINIEDWLLAEPQSRS
;
A
#
# COMPACT_ATOMS: atom_id res chain seq x y z
N MET A 1 -28.29 -0.02 -14.25
CA MET A 1 -26.91 0.02 -14.81
C MET A 1 -26.18 -1.32 -14.75
N ARG A 2 -26.39 -2.17 -13.73
CA ARG A 2 -25.79 -3.53 -13.62
C ARG A 2 -26.28 -4.57 -14.66
N GLU A 3 -27.31 -4.24 -15.44
CA GLU A 3 -27.91 -5.16 -16.44
C GLU A 3 -27.39 -4.97 -17.87
N LYS A 4 -26.64 -3.90 -18.16
CA LYS A 4 -26.17 -3.59 -19.53
C LYS A 4 -24.72 -3.98 -19.81
N PHE A 5 -23.97 -4.39 -18.79
CA PHE A 5 -22.58 -4.80 -18.93
C PHE A 5 -22.37 -6.12 -18.20
N PRO A 6 -21.69 -7.11 -18.81
CA PRO A 6 -21.32 -8.33 -18.11
C PRO A 6 -20.57 -7.97 -16.83
N ARG A 7 -20.78 -8.76 -15.76
CA ARG A 7 -20.10 -8.60 -14.47
C ARG A 7 -18.59 -8.51 -14.75
N GLN A 8 -18.02 -7.31 -14.56
CA GLN A 8 -16.64 -6.90 -14.87
C GLN A 8 -16.33 -6.60 -16.34
N THR A 9 -16.86 -5.48 -16.86
CA THR A 9 -16.24 -4.82 -18.01
C THR A 9 -15.21 -3.79 -17.51
N PHE A 10 -13.93 -4.12 -17.63
CA PHE A 10 -12.84 -3.19 -17.34
C PHE A 10 -12.61 -2.29 -18.56
N LEU A 11 -12.91 -1.00 -18.41
CA LEU A 11 -12.43 0.01 -19.36
C LEU A 11 -10.94 0.23 -19.12
N ARG A 12 -10.10 -0.62 -19.71
CA ARG A 12 -8.69 -0.32 -19.88
C ARG A 12 -8.58 0.69 -21.01
N MET A 13 -8.57 1.99 -20.68
CA MET A 13 -8.48 3.08 -21.66
C MET A 13 -7.26 2.98 -22.59
N ASN A 14 -6.30 2.08 -22.31
CA ASN A 14 -5.02 1.94 -22.99
C ASN A 14 -4.45 0.50 -22.90
N GLU A 15 -5.24 -0.52 -23.25
CA GLU A 15 -4.74 -1.91 -23.22
C GLU A 15 -3.52 -2.08 -24.16
N GLY A 16 -2.38 -2.49 -23.60
CA GLY A 16 -1.12 -2.66 -24.34
C GLY A 16 -0.34 -1.38 -24.68
N ALA A 17 -0.86 -0.18 -24.38
CA ALA A 17 -0.17 1.06 -24.72
C ALA A 17 1.08 1.30 -23.85
N TRP A 18 1.05 0.82 -22.61
CA TRP A 18 2.13 1.03 -21.63
C TRP A 18 2.90 -0.28 -21.39
N PRO A 19 4.23 -0.26 -21.46
CA PRO A 19 5.02 -1.44 -21.15
C PRO A 19 4.91 -1.77 -19.66
N PRO A 20 5.16 -3.03 -19.27
CA PRO A 20 5.18 -3.42 -17.87
C PRO A 20 6.26 -2.61 -17.13
N LEU A 21 5.85 -1.89 -16.09
CA LEU A 21 6.75 -1.08 -15.26
C LEU A 21 7.70 -1.96 -14.44
N HIS A 22 8.82 -1.37 -14.03
CA HIS A 22 9.89 -2.04 -13.26
C HIS A 22 10.46 -3.29 -13.96
N THR A 23 10.43 -3.31 -15.29
CA THR A 23 11.07 -4.35 -16.13
C THR A 23 12.16 -3.74 -17.01
N PRO A 24 13.09 -4.55 -17.55
CA PRO A 24 14.10 -4.06 -18.49
C PRO A 24 13.53 -3.35 -19.74
N ILE A 25 12.25 -3.58 -20.09
CA ILE A 25 11.57 -2.88 -21.20
C ILE A 25 11.52 -1.36 -20.95
N VAL A 26 11.43 -0.93 -19.69
CA VAL A 26 11.46 0.49 -19.30
C VAL A 26 12.79 1.12 -19.70
N TRP A 27 13.90 0.39 -19.55
CA TRP A 27 15.23 0.84 -19.95
C TRP A 27 15.43 0.82 -21.47
N GLN A 28 15.00 -0.26 -22.14
CA GLN A 28 15.06 -0.36 -23.60
C GLN A 28 14.32 0.78 -24.31
N ARG A 29 13.21 1.24 -23.71
CA ARG A 29 12.41 2.37 -24.22
C ARG A 29 12.82 3.73 -23.66
N HIS A 30 13.94 3.79 -22.92
CA HIS A 30 14.46 5.00 -22.26
C HIS A 30 13.38 5.77 -21.48
N LEU A 31 12.44 5.06 -20.85
CA LEU A 31 11.30 5.68 -20.18
C LEU A 31 11.74 6.43 -18.93
N GLY A 32 12.67 5.88 -18.15
CA GLY A 32 13.25 6.57 -16.98
C GLY A 32 13.81 7.95 -17.34
N ASN A 33 14.66 8.03 -18.36
CA ASN A 33 15.25 9.29 -18.83
C ASN A 33 14.20 10.30 -19.32
N ARG A 34 13.22 9.84 -20.11
CA ARG A 34 12.14 10.70 -20.60
C ARG A 34 11.29 11.24 -19.45
N CYS A 35 10.91 10.36 -18.52
CA CYS A 35 10.20 10.75 -17.31
C CYS A 35 11.02 11.73 -16.46
N ALA A 36 12.33 11.51 -16.28
CA ALA A 36 13.19 12.41 -15.53
C ALA A 36 13.21 13.83 -16.13
N MET A 37 13.32 13.94 -17.46
CA MET A 37 13.28 15.23 -18.15
C MET A 37 11.93 15.94 -17.97
N MET A 38 10.82 15.20 -18.03
CA MET A 38 9.48 15.75 -17.78
C MET A 38 9.32 16.19 -16.33
N ILE A 39 9.66 15.30 -15.39
CA ILE A 39 9.61 15.55 -13.95
C ILE A 39 10.44 16.78 -13.61
N GLN A 40 11.63 16.96 -14.17
CA GLN A 40 12.48 18.12 -13.88
C GLN A 40 11.80 19.45 -14.21
N LYS A 41 10.98 19.49 -15.27
CA LYS A 41 10.24 20.66 -15.71
C LYS A 41 8.91 20.86 -14.98
N SER A 42 8.40 19.82 -14.29
CA SER A 42 7.13 19.92 -13.58
C SER A 42 7.24 20.91 -12.40
N PRO A 43 6.23 21.76 -12.17
CA PRO A 43 6.18 22.57 -10.96
C PRO A 43 6.08 21.64 -9.74
N ILE A 44 6.85 21.94 -8.70
CA ILE A 44 6.83 21.17 -7.45
C ILE A 44 6.81 22.11 -6.26
N LYS A 45 6.05 21.75 -5.23
CA LYS A 45 6.11 22.40 -3.92
C LYS A 45 7.13 21.66 -3.06
N TYR A 46 8.13 22.38 -2.57
CA TYR A 46 9.15 21.83 -1.68
C TYR A 46 8.66 21.83 -0.22
N GLU A 47 7.54 21.15 0.02
CA GLU A 47 6.91 21.03 1.32
C GLU A 47 6.82 19.57 1.76
N LYS A 48 6.94 19.33 3.07
CA LYS A 48 6.81 17.98 3.60
C LYS A 48 5.34 17.60 3.51
N PRO A 49 4.99 16.46 2.91
CA PRO A 49 3.61 16.11 2.66
C PRO A 49 2.88 15.89 3.99
N LYS A 50 1.64 16.36 4.01
CA LYS A 50 0.69 16.14 5.08
C LYS A 50 -0.57 15.56 4.42
N PRO A 51 -0.88 14.27 4.63
CA PRO A 51 -0.24 13.31 5.53
C PRO A 51 1.16 12.85 5.08
N PRO A 52 1.98 12.24 5.98
CA PRO A 52 3.26 11.63 5.60
C PRO A 52 3.09 10.56 4.52
N ILE A 53 4.03 10.50 3.58
CA ILE A 53 3.99 9.55 2.46
C ILE A 53 4.97 8.42 2.72
N LEU A 54 4.44 7.20 2.80
CA LEU A 54 5.20 5.97 2.81
C LEU A 54 5.56 5.59 1.36
N SER A 55 6.84 5.55 1.03
CA SER A 55 7.29 5.30 -0.34
C SER A 55 7.49 3.81 -0.59
N LEU A 56 6.92 3.30 -1.68
CA LEU A 56 7.20 1.94 -2.16
C LEU A 56 8.59 1.80 -2.81
N VAL A 57 9.29 2.90 -3.10
CA VAL A 57 10.68 2.85 -3.58
C VAL A 57 11.64 2.55 -2.43
N THR A 58 11.41 3.19 -1.26
CA THR A 58 12.31 3.09 -0.10
C THR A 58 11.83 2.11 0.96
N GLY A 59 10.52 1.81 0.99
CA GLY A 59 9.86 1.05 2.06
C GLY A 59 9.60 1.86 3.33
N LYS A 60 9.86 3.18 3.32
CA LYS A 60 9.82 4.04 4.52
C LYS A 60 9.13 5.38 4.25
N VAL A 61 8.81 6.10 5.34
CA VAL A 61 8.36 7.50 5.26
C VAL A 61 9.56 8.37 4.94
N SER A 62 9.93 8.41 3.66
CA SER A 62 11.19 9.00 3.20
C SER A 62 11.02 10.30 2.43
N TYR A 63 9.80 10.84 2.30
CA TYR A 63 9.59 12.11 1.59
C TYR A 63 9.90 13.28 2.51
N GLU A 64 10.93 14.07 2.15
CA GLU A 64 11.45 15.15 3.01
C GLU A 64 11.46 16.54 2.35
N LYS A 65 10.87 16.70 1.15
CA LYS A 65 10.77 17.92 0.29
C LYS A 65 11.66 17.84 -0.94
N LEU A 66 12.98 17.79 -0.76
CA LEU A 66 13.95 17.95 -1.85
C LEU A 66 14.09 16.70 -2.72
N ASN A 67 13.81 15.53 -2.16
CA ASN A 67 13.97 14.24 -2.84
C ASN A 67 12.74 13.82 -3.65
N ALA A 68 11.72 14.66 -3.76
CA ALA A 68 10.48 14.31 -4.42
C ALA A 68 10.66 13.93 -5.89
N ARG A 69 11.47 14.70 -6.64
CA ARG A 69 11.77 14.41 -8.05
C ARG A 69 12.54 13.10 -8.21
N GLU A 70 13.52 12.88 -7.34
CA GLU A 70 14.31 11.66 -7.33
C GLU A 70 13.44 10.43 -7.02
N LEU A 71 12.56 10.52 -6.02
CA LEU A 71 11.63 9.46 -5.67
C LEU A 71 10.64 9.16 -6.81
N MET A 72 10.10 10.19 -7.47
CA MET A 72 9.22 10.00 -8.63
C MET A 72 9.96 9.38 -9.82
N HIS A 73 11.21 9.77 -10.07
CA HIS A 73 12.03 9.18 -11.11
C HIS A 73 12.29 7.69 -10.82
N LYS A 74 12.77 7.37 -9.60
CA LYS A 74 13.00 5.99 -9.17
C LYS A 74 11.72 5.17 -9.19
N TRP A 75 10.55 5.76 -8.93
CA TRP A 75 9.30 5.02 -8.99
C TRP A 75 9.05 4.38 -10.36
N ILE A 76 9.55 4.95 -11.47
CA ILE A 76 9.32 4.43 -12.82
C ILE A 76 9.97 3.07 -13.07
N ASP A 77 11.19 2.85 -12.57
CA ASP A 77 11.99 1.68 -12.94
C ASP A 77 12.55 0.89 -11.73
N HIS A 78 12.52 1.47 -10.53
CA HIS A 78 12.96 0.77 -9.33
C HIS A 78 11.93 -0.28 -8.90
N PRO A 79 12.37 -1.51 -8.53
CA PRO A 79 11.50 -2.51 -7.94
C PRO A 79 10.74 -1.98 -6.73
N GLN A 80 9.44 -2.26 -6.64
CA GLN A 80 8.60 -1.79 -5.54
C GLN A 80 8.82 -2.65 -4.28
N LYS A 81 9.23 -2.01 -3.19
CA LYS A 81 9.43 -2.60 -1.86
C LYS A 81 8.12 -2.70 -1.09
N LEU A 82 7.14 -3.39 -1.68
CA LEU A 82 5.80 -3.48 -1.11
C LEU A 82 5.80 -4.07 0.30
N TRP A 83 6.54 -5.16 0.50
CA TRP A 83 6.62 -5.81 1.81
C TRP A 83 7.21 -4.88 2.89
N ASP A 84 8.29 -4.18 2.57
CA ASP A 84 8.92 -3.25 3.52
C ASP A 84 7.96 -2.13 3.92
N ALA A 85 7.21 -1.57 2.95
CA ALA A 85 6.20 -0.56 3.24
C ALA A 85 5.07 -1.13 4.12
N MET A 86 4.54 -2.31 3.81
CA MET A 86 3.51 -2.93 4.64
C MET A 86 4.00 -3.20 6.07
N TYR A 87 5.23 -3.67 6.21
CA TYR A 87 5.86 -3.88 7.51
C TYR A 87 6.06 -2.56 8.26
N GLU A 88 6.55 -1.51 7.60
CA GLU A 88 6.71 -0.18 8.20
C GLU A 88 5.37 0.38 8.69
N ALA A 89 4.29 0.21 7.93
CA ALA A 89 2.96 0.63 8.34
C ALA A 89 2.47 -0.10 9.62
N LEU A 90 2.80 -1.39 9.76
CA LEU A 90 2.55 -2.15 10.98
C LEU A 90 3.38 -1.64 12.17
N VAL A 91 4.64 -1.30 11.94
CA VAL A 91 5.54 -0.70 12.94
C VAL A 91 5.00 0.65 13.41
N MET A 92 4.54 1.49 12.47
CA MET A 92 3.88 2.77 12.73
C MET A 92 2.57 2.64 13.52
N GLY A 93 2.03 1.42 13.64
CA GLY A 93 0.79 1.17 14.38
C GLY A 93 -0.46 1.57 13.60
N VAL A 94 -0.43 1.45 12.27
CA VAL A 94 -1.62 1.64 11.45
C VAL A 94 -2.64 0.56 11.78
N GLU A 95 -3.84 0.97 12.17
CA GLU A 95 -4.96 0.09 12.53
C GLU A 95 -5.97 -0.06 11.39
N THR A 96 -6.04 0.93 10.49
CA THR A 96 -7.02 0.96 9.40
C THR A 96 -6.34 1.28 8.07
N PHE A 97 -6.57 0.43 7.07
CA PHE A 97 -6.21 0.70 5.67
C PHE A 97 -7.46 1.03 4.88
N ILE A 98 -7.46 2.23 4.29
CA ILE A 98 -8.50 2.68 3.37
C ILE A 98 -7.93 2.56 1.96
N HIS A 99 -8.49 1.66 1.18
CA HIS A 99 -8.09 1.40 -0.20
C HIS A 99 -8.89 2.31 -1.12
N VAL A 100 -8.17 3.06 -1.95
CA VAL A 100 -8.73 4.02 -2.92
C VAL A 100 -8.32 3.59 -4.32
N GLY A 101 -9.29 3.41 -5.19
CA GLY A 101 -9.09 2.98 -6.57
C GLY A 101 -9.82 1.68 -6.88
N PRO A 102 -10.08 1.41 -8.17
CA PRO A 102 -10.89 0.27 -8.59
C PRO A 102 -10.24 -1.06 -8.19
N GLU A 103 -11.03 -1.94 -7.56
CA GLU A 103 -10.67 -3.33 -7.22
C GLU A 103 -9.26 -3.49 -6.60
N PRO A 104 -9.02 -2.92 -5.40
CA PRO A 104 -7.74 -3.08 -4.73
C PRO A 104 -7.49 -4.56 -4.41
N ASN A 105 -6.37 -5.11 -4.88
CA ASN A 105 -6.11 -6.55 -4.78
C ASN A 105 -4.83 -6.88 -4.01
N ILE A 106 -3.68 -6.31 -4.40
CA ILE A 106 -2.37 -6.77 -3.89
C ILE A 106 -2.21 -6.47 -2.39
N ILE A 107 -2.46 -5.24 -1.96
CA ILE A 107 -2.33 -4.87 -0.54
C ILE A 107 -3.39 -5.60 0.30
N PRO A 108 -4.69 -5.60 -0.07
CA PRO A 108 -5.71 -6.37 0.66
C PRO A 108 -5.41 -7.84 0.81
N ALA A 109 -5.07 -8.51 -0.30
CA ALA A 109 -4.77 -9.94 -0.30
C ALA A 109 -3.53 -10.25 0.56
N THR A 110 -2.52 -9.39 0.52
CA THR A 110 -1.31 -9.57 1.34
C THR A 110 -1.61 -9.44 2.83
N PHE A 111 -2.40 -8.45 3.26
CA PHE A 111 -2.80 -8.33 4.67
C PHE A 111 -3.70 -9.48 5.12
N THR A 112 -4.63 -9.94 4.28
CA THR A 112 -5.47 -11.10 4.58
C THR A 112 -4.60 -12.35 4.78
N ARG A 113 -3.68 -12.64 3.85
CA ARG A 113 -2.75 -13.77 4.00
C ARG A 113 -1.89 -13.66 5.26
N LEU A 114 -1.40 -12.45 5.57
CA LEU A 114 -0.60 -12.22 6.76
C LEU A 114 -1.41 -12.48 8.03
N ARG A 115 -2.64 -11.98 8.11
CA ARG A 115 -3.57 -12.26 9.22
C ARG A 115 -3.77 -13.76 9.39
N ASP A 116 -4.11 -14.46 8.31
CA ASP A 116 -4.42 -15.89 8.35
C ASP A 116 -3.20 -16.71 8.85
N ASN A 117 -2.00 -16.35 8.39
CA ASN A 117 -0.75 -16.96 8.86
C ASN A 117 -0.50 -16.70 10.36
N VAL A 118 -0.71 -15.48 10.83
CA VAL A 118 -0.56 -15.14 12.25
C VAL A 118 -1.58 -15.87 13.11
N GLU A 119 -2.83 -15.99 12.66
CA GLU A 119 -3.86 -16.74 13.37
C GLU A 119 -3.54 -18.23 13.44
N ALA A 120 -3.09 -18.83 12.35
CA ALA A 120 -2.67 -20.23 12.31
C ALA A 120 -1.51 -20.48 13.27
N GLN A 121 -0.47 -19.63 13.25
CA GLN A 121 0.67 -19.75 14.14
C GLN A 121 0.32 -19.52 15.61
N SER A 122 -0.60 -18.59 15.91
CA SER A 122 -1.07 -18.31 17.26
C SER A 122 -1.89 -19.45 17.85
N LYS A 123 -2.68 -20.15 17.01
CA LYS A 123 -3.39 -21.38 17.43
C LYS A 123 -2.43 -22.53 17.70
N ALA A 124 -1.37 -22.66 16.91
CA ALA A 124 -0.38 -23.74 17.05
C ALA A 124 0.59 -23.51 18.23
N ASN A 125 0.92 -22.26 18.57
CA ASN A 125 1.99 -21.93 19.51
C ASN A 125 1.52 -21.02 20.66
N ILE A 126 1.59 -21.52 21.90
CA ILE A 126 1.18 -20.79 23.12
C ILE A 126 1.98 -19.50 23.32
N SER A 127 3.28 -19.49 23.00
CA SER A 127 4.15 -18.30 23.11
C SER A 127 3.72 -17.18 22.15
N ILE A 128 3.42 -17.54 20.89
CA ILE A 128 2.91 -16.60 19.88
C ILE A 128 1.53 -16.09 20.27
N ARG A 129 0.70 -16.96 20.87
CA ARG A 129 -0.62 -16.56 21.41
C ARG A 129 -0.51 -15.51 22.51
N ALA A 130 0.40 -15.72 23.46
CA ALA A 130 0.67 -14.76 24.53
C ALA A 130 1.20 -13.42 23.97
N LEU A 131 2.15 -13.47 23.03
CA LEU A 131 2.68 -12.28 22.36
C LEU A 131 1.61 -11.56 21.52
N SER A 132 0.71 -12.29 20.88
CA SER A 132 -0.39 -11.70 20.10
C SER A 132 -1.39 -10.99 21.01
N ALA A 133 -1.69 -11.57 22.17
CA ALA A 133 -2.53 -10.94 23.19
C ALA A 133 -1.86 -9.67 23.76
N ALA A 134 -0.54 -9.68 23.95
CA ALA A 134 0.21 -8.49 24.35
C ALA A 134 0.22 -7.42 23.26
N ALA A 135 0.39 -7.80 21.98
CA ALA A 135 0.37 -6.88 20.85
C ALA A 135 -0.98 -6.16 20.68
N ARG A 136 -2.08 -6.75 21.15
CA ARG A 136 -3.42 -6.13 21.19
C ARG A 136 -3.56 -5.03 22.24
N ARG A 137 -2.70 -4.99 23.26
CA ARG A 137 -2.75 -4.00 24.34
C ARG A 137 -1.81 -2.84 24.03
N ARG A 138 -2.38 -1.67 23.72
CA ARG A 138 -1.63 -0.47 23.29
C ARG A 138 -0.48 -0.06 24.22
N TRP A 139 -0.64 -0.25 25.53
CA TRP A 139 0.41 0.06 26.52
C TRP A 139 1.57 -0.96 26.55
N LEU A 140 1.32 -2.23 26.21
CA LEU A 140 2.36 -3.26 26.11
C LEU A 140 3.15 -3.17 24.81
N GLN A 141 2.57 -2.56 23.77
CA GLN A 141 3.20 -2.44 22.46
C GLN A 141 4.55 -1.73 22.50
N VAL A 142 4.74 -0.77 23.41
CA VAL A 142 6.00 -0.01 23.56
C VAL A 142 7.15 -0.92 24.04
N MET A 143 6.82 -2.01 24.73
CA MET A 143 7.79 -2.95 25.31
C MET A 143 8.10 -4.14 24.39
N LEU A 144 7.38 -4.28 23.27
CA LEU A 144 7.57 -5.41 22.37
C LEU A 144 8.62 -5.10 21.29
N PRO A 145 9.49 -6.07 20.92
CA PRO A 145 10.43 -5.89 19.83
C PRO A 145 9.73 -5.52 18.51
N GLN A 146 10.32 -4.69 17.67
CA GLN A 146 9.74 -4.32 16.36
C GLN A 146 9.34 -5.54 15.50
N ARG A 147 10.05 -6.66 15.65
CA ARG A 147 9.73 -7.93 14.96
C ARG A 147 8.32 -8.45 15.27
N THR A 148 7.70 -8.05 16.39
CA THR A 148 6.31 -8.43 16.73
C THR A 148 5.27 -7.58 16.00
N ALA A 149 5.66 -6.59 15.19
CA ALA A 149 4.73 -5.77 14.42
C ALA A 149 3.82 -6.62 13.52
N LEU A 150 4.30 -7.77 13.02
CA LEU A 150 3.51 -8.72 12.23
C LEU A 150 2.28 -9.25 12.97
N LEU A 151 2.34 -9.38 14.30
CA LEU A 151 1.21 -9.88 15.10
C LEU A 151 0.00 -8.92 15.04
N ARG A 152 0.25 -7.65 14.73
CA ARG A 152 -0.79 -6.62 14.56
C ARG A 152 -1.62 -6.82 13.30
N ALA A 153 -1.20 -7.66 12.35
CA ALA A 153 -1.99 -7.94 11.15
C ALA A 153 -3.41 -8.45 11.46
N THR A 154 -3.58 -9.14 12.60
CA THR A 154 -4.90 -9.61 13.06
C THR A 154 -5.84 -8.50 13.52
N MET A 155 -5.33 -7.29 13.69
CA MET A 155 -6.09 -6.13 14.16
C MET A 155 -6.35 -5.11 13.05
N ILE A 156 -5.81 -5.32 11.86
CA ILE A 156 -5.99 -4.38 10.75
C ILE A 156 -7.43 -4.44 10.25
N LEU A 157 -8.10 -3.30 10.27
CA LEU A 157 -9.32 -3.06 9.52
C LEU A 157 -8.99 -2.65 8.09
N GLN A 158 -9.64 -3.28 7.12
CA GLN A 158 -9.49 -2.93 5.71
C GLN A 158 -10.83 -2.45 5.16
N ILE A 159 -10.84 -1.27 4.53
CA ILE A 159 -12.03 -0.65 3.93
C ILE A 159 -11.72 -0.39 2.47
N ASN A 160 -12.51 -0.95 1.56
CA ASN A 160 -12.50 -0.56 0.15
C ASN A 160 -13.52 0.55 -0.04
N ILE A 161 -13.07 1.74 -0.47
CA ILE A 161 -13.98 2.90 -0.58
C ILE A 161 -15.08 2.63 -1.60
N GLU A 162 -14.77 2.00 -2.72
CA GLU A 162 -15.74 1.73 -3.79
C GLU A 162 -16.86 0.80 -3.31
N ASP A 163 -16.50 -0.27 -2.59
CA ASP A 163 -17.48 -1.20 -2.00
C ASP A 163 -18.35 -0.50 -0.95
N TRP A 164 -17.73 0.36 -0.13
CA TRP A 164 -18.44 1.16 0.87
C TRP A 164 -19.43 2.15 0.23
N LEU A 165 -19.00 2.91 -0.77
CA LEU A 165 -19.84 3.85 -1.52
C LEU A 165 -21.02 3.17 -2.23
N LEU A 166 -20.84 1.93 -2.68
CA LEU A 166 -21.89 1.14 -3.32
C LEU A 166 -22.87 0.52 -2.32
N ALA A 167 -22.45 0.34 -1.06
CA ALA A 167 -23.27 -0.23 0.01
C ALA A 167 -24.14 0.83 0.72
N GLU A 168 -23.71 2.09 0.75
CA GLU A 168 -24.50 3.19 1.29
C GLU A 168 -25.66 3.54 0.33
N PRO A 169 -26.93 3.52 0.79
CA PRO A 169 -28.02 4.09 0.01
C PRO A 169 -27.74 5.59 -0.13
N GLN A 170 -27.57 6.06 -1.36
CA GLN A 170 -27.36 7.48 -1.66
C GLN A 170 -28.45 8.29 -0.94
N SER A 171 -28.11 8.91 0.19
CA SER A 171 -28.99 9.86 0.85
C SER A 171 -29.12 11.03 -0.12
N ARG A 172 -30.24 11.05 -0.83
CA ARG A 172 -30.60 12.05 -1.84
C ARG A 172 -30.37 13.45 -1.25
N SER A 173 -29.49 14.22 -1.89
CA SER A 173 -29.49 15.68 -1.85
C SER A 173 -30.44 16.21 -2.91
#